data_AF-A0A4V1S984-F1
#
_entry.id   AF-A0A4V1S984-F1
#
_cell.length_a   1.000
_cell.length_b   1.000
_cell.length_c   1.000
_cell.angle_alpha   90.00
_cell.angle_beta   90.00
_cell.angle_gamma   90.00
#
_symmetry.space_group_name_H-M   'P 1'
#
loop_
_entity.id
_entity.type
_entity.pdbx_description
1 polymer ?
#
loop_
_entity_poly.entity_id
_entity_poly.type
_entity_poly.pdbx_seq_one_letter_code
_entity_poly.pdbx_strand_id
1 'polypeptide(L)'
;MSNQESFQSPDAIRLVDRIRELRRTKNFTEADDVGEVAVCKHPNDLLLLAEHAETAVRRKSWGPAIKRYKRIIQLAKRSPGQDDAVIRLVAVYVTLGQPAEGLSLL
;
A
#
# COMPACT_ATOMS: atom_id res chain seq x y z
N MET A 1 -30.94 -1.23 -11.09
CA MET A 1 -30.84 -1.29 -9.61
C MET A 1 -29.41 -1.71 -9.29
N SER A 2 -28.56 -0.75 -8.93
CA SER A 2 -27.11 -0.94 -8.80
C SER A 2 -26.75 -1.34 -7.38
N ASN A 3 -26.72 -2.64 -7.09
CA ASN A 3 -26.10 -3.17 -5.88
C ASN A 3 -24.64 -3.52 -6.19
N GLN A 4 -23.74 -2.57 -5.99
CA GLN A 4 -22.30 -2.84 -5.83
C GLN A 4 -21.83 -2.20 -4.53
N GLU A 5 -22.45 -2.60 -3.42
CA GLU A 5 -21.72 -2.58 -2.15
C GLU A 5 -20.60 -3.62 -2.29
N SER A 6 -19.44 -3.16 -2.72
CA SER A 6 -18.21 -3.94 -2.75
C SER A 6 -17.76 -4.16 -1.31
N PHE A 7 -18.48 -5.01 -0.57
CA PHE A 7 -18.02 -5.47 0.74
C PHE A 7 -16.72 -6.22 0.49
N GLN A 8 -15.60 -5.62 0.91
CA GLN A 8 -14.34 -6.35 1.00
C GLN A 8 -14.61 -7.67 1.72
N SER A 9 -14.05 -8.76 1.21
CA SER A 9 -14.20 -10.07 1.84
C SER A 9 -13.89 -9.96 3.34
N PRO A 10 -14.68 -10.59 4.23
CA PRO A 10 -14.37 -10.61 5.67
C PRO A 10 -12.93 -11.07 5.96
N ASP A 11 -12.36 -11.91 5.10
CA ASP A 11 -10.95 -12.31 5.13
C ASP A 11 -10.00 -11.13 4.87
N ALA A 12 -10.28 -10.31 3.85
CA ALA A 12 -9.47 -9.14 3.51
C ALA A 12 -9.46 -8.09 4.63
N ILE A 13 -10.63 -7.84 5.25
CA ILE A 13 -10.74 -6.93 6.40
C ILE A 13 -9.87 -7.43 7.57
N ARG A 14 -9.97 -8.73 7.90
CA ARG A 14 -9.14 -9.33 8.97
C ARG A 14 -7.64 -9.22 8.69
N LEU A 15 -7.24 -9.39 7.43
CA LEU A 15 -5.84 -9.26 7.01
C LEU A 15 -5.35 -7.80 7.16
N VAL A 16 -6.15 -6.82 6.76
CA VAL A 16 -5.85 -5.39 6.97
C VAL A 16 -5.62 -5.09 8.45
N ASP A 17 -6.54 -5.51 9.32
CA ASP A 17 -6.46 -5.25 10.76
C ASP A 17 -5.22 -5.91 11.37
N ARG A 18 -4.91 -7.14 10.96
CA ARG A 18 -3.70 -7.85 11.43
C ARG A 18 -2.42 -7.12 11.01
N ILE A 19 -2.30 -6.69 9.76
CA ILE A 19 -1.13 -5.95 9.26
C ILE A 19 -0.95 -4.66 10.06
N ARG A 20 -2.03 -3.90 10.26
CA ARG A 20 -2.02 -2.64 11.00
C ARG A 20 -1.56 -2.84 12.44
N GLU A 21 -2.09 -3.86 13.12
CA GLU A 21 -1.75 -4.14 14.51
C GLU A 21 -0.27 -4.54 14.67
N LEU A 22 0.23 -5.42 13.81
CA LEU A 22 1.63 -5.82 13.80
C LEU A 22 2.55 -4.63 13.51
N ARG A 23 2.18 -3.78 12.55
CA ARG A 23 2.92 -2.57 12.22
C ARG A 23 2.91 -1.56 13.38
N ARG A 24 1.79 -1.40 14.09
CA ARG A 24 1.66 -0.53 15.28
C ARG A 24 2.55 -1.00 16.43
N THR A 25 2.65 -2.31 16.60
CA THR A 25 3.52 -2.94 17.62
C THR A 25 4.98 -3.09 17.18
N LYS A 26 5.35 -2.54 16.01
CA LYS A 26 6.70 -2.59 15.40
C LYS A 26 7.17 -4.01 15.02
N ASN A 27 6.27 -4.98 14.93
CA ASN A 27 6.53 -6.31 14.41
C ASN A 27 6.56 -6.30 12.87
N PHE A 28 7.50 -5.55 12.29
CA PHE A 28 7.51 -5.27 10.86
C PHE A 28 7.77 -6.50 9.98
N THR A 29 8.55 -7.47 10.45
CA THR A 29 8.77 -8.73 9.70
C THR A 29 7.47 -9.48 9.54
N GLU A 30 6.75 -9.72 10.64
CA GLU A 30 5.48 -10.43 10.61
C GLU A 30 4.40 -9.65 9.85
N ALA A 31 4.38 -8.32 9.97
CA ALA A 31 3.48 -7.47 9.18
C ALA A 31 3.74 -7.62 7.67
N ASP A 32 5.00 -7.77 7.26
CA ASP A 32 5.39 -7.97 5.87
C ASP A 32 4.98 -9.36 5.38
N ASP A 33 5.19 -10.41 6.20
CA ASP A 33 4.78 -11.78 5.88
C ASP A 33 3.27 -11.90 5.70
N VAL A 34 2.49 -11.31 6.61
CA VAL A 34 1.02 -11.25 6.49
C VAL A 34 0.61 -10.41 5.28
N GLY A 35 1.32 -9.31 5.02
CA GLY A 35 1.12 -8.47 3.83
C GLY A 35 1.31 -9.23 2.53
N GLU A 36 2.38 -10.01 2.40
CA GLU A 36 2.65 -10.85 1.23
C GLU A 36 1.54 -11.87 1.00
N VAL A 37 1.14 -12.60 2.06
CA VAL A 37 0.02 -13.54 1.99
C VAL A 37 -1.26 -12.85 1.55
N ALA A 38 -1.54 -11.66 2.08
CA ALA A 38 -2.76 -10.94 1.77
C ALA A 38 -2.82 -10.47 0.31
N VAL A 39 -1.72 -9.95 -0.23
CA VAL A 39 -1.65 -9.55 -1.65
C VAL A 39 -1.60 -10.74 -2.60
N CYS A 40 -1.12 -11.91 -2.17
CA CYS A 40 -1.26 -13.14 -2.97
C CYS A 40 -2.72 -13.61 -3.06
N LYS A 41 -3.49 -13.52 -1.96
CA LYS A 41 -4.90 -13.90 -1.92
C LYS A 41 -5.81 -12.89 -2.62
N HIS A 42 -5.51 -11.60 -2.48
CA HIS A 42 -6.32 -10.48 -2.96
C HIS A 42 -5.47 -9.54 -3.82
N PRO A 43 -4.98 -9.97 -5.00
CA PRO A 43 -3.92 -9.26 -5.75
C PRO A 43 -4.31 -7.90 -6.32
N ASN A 44 -5.61 -7.58 -6.34
CA ASN A 44 -6.14 -6.31 -6.83
C ASN A 44 -6.82 -5.49 -5.72
N ASP A 45 -6.76 -5.93 -4.46
CA ASP A 45 -7.28 -5.15 -3.34
C ASP A 45 -6.28 -4.02 -3.01
N LEU A 46 -6.66 -2.80 -3.38
CA LEU A 46 -5.79 -1.62 -3.25
C LEU A 46 -5.47 -1.29 -1.78
N LEU A 47 -6.37 -1.62 -0.84
CA LEU A 47 -6.15 -1.37 0.58
C LEU A 47 -5.08 -2.33 1.12
N LEU A 48 -5.17 -3.62 0.79
CA LEU A 48 -4.16 -4.61 1.19
C LEU A 48 -2.79 -4.29 0.58
N LEU A 49 -2.75 -3.88 -0.68
CA LEU A 49 -1.52 -3.42 -1.32
C LEU A 49 -0.94 -2.19 -0.62
N ALA A 50 -1.78 -1.23 -0.20
CA ALA A 50 -1.36 -0.03 0.52
C ALA A 50 -0.81 -0.35 1.91
N GLU A 51 -1.47 -1.21 2.69
CA GLU A 51 -0.98 -1.62 4.01
C GLU A 51 0.35 -2.38 3.93
N HIS A 52 0.53 -3.19 2.89
CA HIS A 52 1.80 -3.86 2.61
C HIS A 52 2.92 -2.88 2.19
N ALA A 53 2.59 -1.86 1.39
CA ALA A 53 3.54 -0.79 1.03
C ALA A 53 3.94 0.05 2.26
N GLU A 54 2.98 0.41 3.10
CA GLU A 54 3.17 1.18 4.32
C GLU A 54 4.04 0.43 5.35
N THR A 55 3.93 -0.90 5.40
CA THR A 55 4.82 -1.74 6.22
C THR A 55 6.28 -1.61 5.79
N ALA A 56 6.56 -1.65 4.48
CA ALA A 56 7.91 -1.39 3.98
C ALA A 56 8.42 0.02 4.33
N VAL A 57 7.57 1.04 4.26
CA VAL A 57 7.93 2.41 4.70
C VAL A 57 8.32 2.41 6.18
N ARG A 58 7.51 1.81 7.06
CA ARG A 58 7.79 1.77 8.51
C ARG A 58 9.05 0.99 8.84
N ARG A 59 9.37 -0.05 8.05
CA ARG A 59 10.63 -0.80 8.12
C ARG A 59 11.82 -0.09 7.45
N LYS A 60 11.62 1.10 6.85
CA LYS A 60 12.62 1.84 6.04
C LYS A 60 13.14 1.02 4.85
N SER A 61 12.34 0.08 4.36
CA SER A 61 12.62 -0.73 3.18
C SER A 61 12.16 0.03 1.93
N TRP A 62 12.93 1.05 1.55
CA TRP A 62 12.52 2.04 0.55
C TRP A 62 12.30 1.45 -0.85
N GLY A 63 13.19 0.56 -1.31
CA GLY A 63 13.02 -0.11 -2.61
C GLY A 63 11.70 -0.89 -2.71
N PRO A 64 11.40 -1.79 -1.76
CA PRO A 64 10.11 -2.45 -1.67
C PRO A 64 8.92 -1.48 -1.58
N ALA A 65 8.99 -0.41 -0.78
CA ALA A 65 7.92 0.58 -0.68
C ALA A 65 7.62 1.23 -2.04
N ILE A 66 8.66 1.68 -2.76
CA ILE A 66 8.52 2.28 -4.10
C ILE A 66 7.87 1.30 -5.07
N LYS A 67 8.35 0.05 -5.12
CA LYS A 67 7.81 -0.98 -6.02
C LYS A 67 6.32 -1.23 -5.74
N ARG A 68 5.94 -1.32 -4.47
CA ARG A 68 4.56 -1.59 -4.04
C ARG A 68 3.63 -0.40 -4.34
N TYR A 69 4.04 0.84 -4.08
CA TYR A 69 3.22 2.01 -4.43
C TYR A 69 3.06 2.18 -5.95
N LYS A 70 4.12 1.96 -6.75
CA LYS A 70 4.01 1.95 -8.22
C LYS A 70 2.99 0.93 -8.72
N ARG A 71 2.91 -0.25 -8.07
CA ARG A 71 1.93 -1.28 -8.41
C ARG A 71 0.49 -0.83 -8.14
N ILE A 72 0.24 -0.13 -7.02
CA ILE A 72 -1.08 0.43 -6.69
C ILE A 72 -1.51 1.43 -7.76
N ILE A 73 -0.62 2.36 -8.13
CA ILE A 73 -0.87 3.38 -9.17
C ILE A 73 -1.23 2.72 -10.51
N GLN A 74 -0.48 1.69 -10.92
CA GLN A 74 -0.75 0.95 -12.15
C GLN A 74 -2.12 0.23 -12.14
N LEU A 75 -2.53 -0.29 -10.99
CA LEU A 75 -3.79 -1.03 -10.83
C LEU A 75 -5.01 -0.12 -10.74
N ALA A 76 -4.88 1.02 -10.07
CA ALA A 76 -6.00 1.91 -9.80
C ALA A 76 -6.64 2.46 -11.08
N LYS A 77 -5.87 2.64 -12.19
CA LYS A 77 -6.33 3.15 -13.51
C LYS A 77 -7.36 4.29 -13.42
N ARG A 78 -7.31 5.12 -12.36
CA ARG A 78 -8.20 6.25 -12.10
C ARG A 78 -7.37 7.53 -12.11
N SER A 79 -8.05 8.63 -12.43
CA SER A 79 -7.45 9.93 -12.75
C SER A 79 -6.39 10.37 -11.72
N PRO A 80 -5.22 10.86 -12.18
CA PRO A 80 -4.20 11.45 -11.32
C PRO A 80 -4.79 12.52 -10.38
N GLY A 81 -4.29 12.60 -9.14
CA GLY A 81 -4.64 13.66 -8.18
C GLY A 81 -5.63 13.29 -7.05
N GLN A 82 -6.15 12.07 -7.00
CA GLN A 82 -6.93 11.55 -5.85
C GLN A 82 -6.36 10.25 -5.26
N ASP A 83 -5.16 9.86 -5.70
CA ASP A 83 -4.56 8.58 -5.33
C ASP A 83 -3.61 8.78 -4.14
N ASP A 84 -4.05 8.38 -2.95
CA ASP A 84 -3.25 8.32 -1.72
C ASP A 84 -1.90 7.61 -1.95
N ALA A 85 -1.82 6.67 -2.88
CA ALA A 85 -0.57 5.98 -3.22
C ALA A 85 0.45 6.90 -3.90
N VAL A 86 0.02 7.86 -4.73
CA VAL A 86 0.91 8.86 -5.36
C VAL A 86 1.46 9.79 -4.28
N ILE A 87 0.61 10.31 -3.40
CA ILE A 87 1.04 11.18 -2.30
C ILE A 87 2.06 10.46 -1.41
N ARG A 88 1.78 9.19 -1.05
CA ARG A 88 2.70 8.38 -0.24
C ARG A 88 4.01 8.08 -0.97
N LEU A 89 3.97 7.83 -2.28
CA LEU A 89 5.19 7.63 -3.07
C LEU A 89 6.04 8.91 -3.18
N VAL A 90 5.40 10.07 -3.37
CA VAL A 90 6.07 11.39 -3.31
C VAL A 90 6.75 11.56 -1.96
N ALA A 91 6.07 11.26 -0.86
CA ALA A 91 6.64 11.35 0.49
C ALA A 91 7.85 10.41 0.69
N VAL A 92 7.81 9.20 0.11
CA VAL A 92 8.96 8.28 0.12
C VAL A 92 10.16 8.91 -0.61
N TYR A 93 9.97 9.48 -1.81
CA TYR A 93 11.03 10.12 -2.57
C TYR A 93 11.59 11.38 -1.88
N VAL A 94 10.73 12.20 -1.26
CA VAL A 94 11.17 13.34 -0.45
C VAL A 94 12.04 12.88 0.72
N THR A 95 11.65 11.81 1.41
CA THR A 95 12.41 11.23 2.53
C THR A 95 13.79 10.74 2.09
N LEU A 96 13.92 10.29 0.84
CA LEU A 96 15.19 9.87 0.24
C LEU A 96 16.08 11.03 -0.25
N GLY A 97 15.62 12.29 -0.15
CA GLY A 97 16.33 13.44 -0.73
C GLY A 97 16.23 13.49 -2.26
N GLN A 98 15.22 12.81 -2.83
CA GLN A 98 14.97 12.68 -4.27
C GLN A 98 13.62 13.30 -4.66
N PRO A 99 13.34 14.59 -4.34
CA PRO A 99 12.02 15.17 -4.53
C PRO A 99 11.62 15.30 -6.02
N ALA A 100 12.59 15.40 -6.93
CA ALA A 100 12.33 15.54 -8.36
C ALA A 100 11.60 14.30 -8.93
N GLU A 101 12.01 13.12 -8.49
CA GLU A 101 11.41 11.84 -8.85
C GLU A 101 9.96 11.74 -8.34
N GLY A 102 9.69 12.26 -7.14
CA GLY A 102 8.33 12.35 -6.60
C GLY A 102 7.46 13.31 -7.41
N LEU A 103 7.95 14.53 -7.65
CA LEU A 103 7.20 15.57 -8.37
C LEU A 103 6.84 15.18 -9.80
N SER A 104 7.64 14.32 -10.45
CA SER A 104 7.33 13.80 -11.78
C SER A 104 6.06 12.93 -11.86
N LEU A 105 5.48 12.57 -10.71
CA LEU A 105 4.27 11.73 -10.60
C LEU A 105 2.97 12.54 -10.43
N LEU A 106 3.07 13.86 -10.22
CA LEU A 106 1.94 14.79 -10.12
C LEU A 106 1.54 15.31 -11.50
#